data_AF-A0A5A8AK76-F1
#
_entry.id   AF-A0A5A8AK76-F1
#
_cell.length_a   1.000
_cell.length_b   1.000
_cell.length_c   1.000
_cell.angle_alpha   90.00
_cell.angle_beta   90.00
_cell.angle_gamma   90.00
#
_symmetry.space_group_name_H-M   'P 1'
#
loop_
_entity.id
_entity.type
_entity.pdbx_description
1 polymer ?
#
loop_
_entity_poly.entity_id
_entity_poly.type
_entity_poly.pdbx_seq_one_letter_code
_entity_poly.pdbx_strand_id
1 'polypeptide(L)' 'MTMLTSKDHFSEYIKAEIEAFYNVRLPECPKQNQLMYTLSRYFLGLYEKRLYVSRLSGEVVNYKVSHYLFKIKVA' A
#
# COMPACT_ATOMS: atom_id res chain seq x y z
N MET A 1 18.19 9.02 -21.36
CA MET A 1 18.86 8.88 -20.05
C MET A 1 18.10 9.75 -19.05
N THR A 2 17.10 9.18 -18.39
CA THR A 2 16.38 9.84 -17.30
C THR A 2 17.25 9.74 -16.06
N MET A 3 17.71 10.88 -15.54
CA MET A 3 18.38 10.93 -14.23
C MET A 3 17.35 10.56 -13.16
N LEU A 4 17.41 9.32 -12.68
CA LEU A 4 16.67 8.88 -11.50
C LEU A 4 17.19 9.68 -10.31
N THR A 5 16.32 10.49 -9.73
CA THR A 5 16.64 11.22 -8.51
C THR A 5 16.54 10.26 -7.32
N SER A 6 17.20 10.55 -6.20
CA SER A 6 17.14 9.70 -4.99
C SER A 6 15.71 9.45 -4.49
N LYS A 7 14.78 10.34 -4.85
CA LYS A 7 13.35 10.25 -4.52
C LYS A 7 12.63 9.16 -5.34
N ASP A 8 13.01 9.01 -6.61
CA ASP A 8 12.48 7.96 -7.49
C ASP A 8 12.86 6.57 -6.95
N HIS A 9 14.10 6.42 -6.48
CA HIS A 9 14.58 5.17 -5.89
C HIS A 9 13.84 4.76 -4.62
N PHE A 10 13.47 5.72 -3.74
CA PHE A 10 12.74 5.39 -2.52
C PHE A 10 11.31 4.93 -2.83
N SER A 11 10.65 5.57 -3.80
CA SER A 11 9.32 5.16 -4.23
C SER A 11 9.33 3.77 -4.87
N GLU A 12 10.31 3.49 -5.73
CA GLU A 12 10.51 2.18 -6.35
C GLU A 12 10.80 1.09 -5.32
N TYR A 13 11.61 1.39 -4.29
CA TYR A 13 11.89 0.46 -3.20
C TYR A 13 10.61 0.07 -2.45
N ILE A 14 9.79 1.05 -2.05
CA ILE A 14 8.52 0.77 -1.37
C ILE A 14 7.58 -0.04 -2.28
N LYS A 15 7.51 0.28 -3.57
CA LYS A 15 6.70 -0.48 -4.54
C LYS A 15 7.15 -1.94 -4.60
N ALA A 16 8.46 -2.18 -4.73
CA ALA A 16 9.03 -3.52 -4.79
C ALA A 16 8.79 -4.29 -3.49
N GLU A 17 8.93 -3.64 -2.34
CA GLU A 17 8.64 -4.22 -1.03
C GLU A 17 7.16 -4.63 -0.92
N ILE A 18 6.23 -3.75 -1.31
CA ILE A 18 4.79 -4.05 -1.26
C ILE A 18 4.44 -5.22 -2.18
N GLU A 19 5.00 -5.26 -3.40
CA GLU A 19 4.77 -6.34 -4.34
C GLU A 19 5.34 -7.67 -3.82
N ALA A 20 6.56 -7.66 -3.25
CA ALA A 20 7.20 -8.85 -2.72
C ALA A 20 6.51 -9.42 -1.46
N PHE A 21 6.16 -8.56 -0.50
CA PHE A 21 5.62 -9.01 0.80
C PHE A 21 4.11 -9.24 0.79
N TYR A 22 3.36 -8.47 0.00
CA TYR A 22 1.90 -8.49 0.03
C TYR A 22 1.27 -9.00 -1.26
N ASN A 23 2.08 -9.25 -2.30
CA ASN A 23 1.62 -9.70 -3.62
C ASN A 23 0.55 -8.74 -4.21
N VAL A 24 0.71 -7.43 -3.93
CA VAL A 24 -0.17 -6.36 -4.40
C VAL A 24 0.55 -5.57 -5.48
N ARG A 25 -0.07 -5.48 -6.67
CA ARG A 25 0.39 -4.58 -7.73
C ARG A 25 -0.24 -3.20 -7.60
N LEU A 26 0.62 -2.19 -7.50
CA LEU A 26 0.19 -0.80 -7.37
C LEU A 26 -0.06 -0.20 -8.77
N PRO A 27 -1.25 0.34 -9.04
CA PRO A 27 -1.56 0.96 -10.31
C PRO A 27 -0.78 2.28 -10.45
N GLU A 28 -0.33 2.58 -11.65
CA GLU A 28 0.35 3.83 -12.00
C GLU A 28 -0.57 5.07 -11.99
N CYS A 29 -1.86 4.88 -11.69
CA CYS A 29 -2.86 5.95 -11.80
C CYS A 29 -2.64 7.06 -10.75
N PRO A 30 -2.42 8.34 -11.16
CA PRO A 30 -2.00 9.42 -10.26
C PRO A 30 -3.14 10.05 -9.44
N LYS A 31 -4.40 9.67 -9.68
CA LYS A 31 -5.57 10.41 -9.13
C LYS A 31 -5.91 10.13 -7.67
N GLN A 32 -5.31 9.11 -7.03
CA GLN A 32 -5.66 8.71 -5.67
C GLN A 32 -4.47 8.82 -4.72
N ASN A 33 -4.56 9.78 -3.80
CA ASN A 33 -3.56 10.02 -2.75
C ASN A 33 -3.45 8.86 -1.75
N GLN A 34 -4.46 7.99 -1.69
CA GLN A 34 -4.43 6.81 -0.86
C GLN A 34 -5.10 5.65 -1.60
N LEU A 35 -4.44 4.50 -1.59
CA LEU A 35 -4.99 3.22 -2.03
C LEU A 35 -5.20 2.33 -0.82
N MET A 36 -6.26 1.52 -0.86
CA MET A 36 -6.55 0.52 0.16
C MET A 36 -6.71 -0.84 -0.50
N TYR A 37 -5.98 -1.83 0.01
CA TYR A 37 -6.06 -3.22 -0.40
C TYR A 37 -6.43 -4.09 0.79
N THR A 38 -7.40 -4.98 0.63
CA THR A 38 -7.66 -6.03 1.63
C THR A 38 -6.68 -7.17 1.37
N LEU A 39 -5.73 -7.36 2.27
CA LEU A 39 -4.72 -8.42 2.19
C LEU A 39 -5.28 -9.78 2.60
N SER A 40 -6.11 -9.80 3.63
CA SER A 40 -6.77 -11.02 4.09
C SER A 40 -8.08 -10.69 4.78
N ARG A 41 -9.08 -11.56 4.61
CA ARG A 41 -10.37 -11.50 5.29
C ARG A 41 -10.69 -12.88 5.83
N TYR A 42 -10.91 -12.99 7.13
CA TYR A 42 -11.24 -14.24 7.80
C TYR A 42 -12.58 -14.14 8.53
N PHE A 43 -13.15 -15.30 8.87
CA PHE A 43 -14.37 -15.43 9.68
C PHE A 43 -15.49 -14.50 9.20
N LEU A 44 -15.81 -14.54 7.91
CA LEU A 44 -16.85 -13.70 7.27
C LEU A 44 -16.63 -12.17 7.37
N GLY A 45 -15.43 -11.71 7.70
CA GLY A 45 -15.12 -10.28 7.89
C GLY A 45 -15.01 -9.84 9.35
N LEU A 46 -15.02 -10.80 10.29
CA LEU A 46 -14.68 -10.49 11.69
C LEU A 46 -13.23 -10.08 11.83
N TYR A 47 -12.32 -10.65 11.03
CA TYR A 47 -10.95 -10.18 10.96
C TYR A 47 -10.64 -9.72 9.54
N GLU A 48 -10.03 -8.55 9.43
CA GLU A 48 -9.50 -8.04 8.17
C GLU A 48 -8.11 -7.46 8.36
N LYS A 49 -7.21 -7.80 7.44
CA LYS A 49 -5.91 -7.15 7.30
C LYS A 49 -5.96 -6.29 6.06
N ARG A 50 -5.72 -4.99 6.22
CA ARG A 50 -5.78 -4.01 5.14
C ARG A 50 -4.43 -3.31 4.99
N LEU A 51 -3.99 -3.11 3.75
CA LEU A 51 -2.83 -2.32 3.39
C LEU A 51 -3.29 -0.97 2.85
N TYR A 52 -2.80 0.10 3.45
CA TYR A 52 -3.01 1.47 3.03
C TYR A 52 -1.72 1.98 2.40
N VAL A 53 -1.78 2.41 1.14
CA VAL A 53 -0.62 2.95 0.43
C VAL A 53 -0.86 4.43 0.18
N SER A 54 -0.01 5.26 0.76
CA SER A 54 -0.05 6.71 0.59
C SER A 54 0.76 7.11 -0.63
N ARG A 55 0.17 7.96 -1.47
CA ARG A 55 0.77 8.47 -2.69
C ARG A 55 0.74 10.00 -2.73
N LEU A 56 1.79 10.59 -3.26
CA LEU A 56 1.90 12.03 -3.54
C LEU A 56 2.33 12.18 -4.99
N SER A 57 1.52 12.87 -5.80
CA SER A 57 1.81 13.12 -7.23
C SER A 57 2.08 11.85 -8.05
N GLY A 58 1.46 10.72 -7.71
CA GLY A 58 1.66 9.43 -8.40
C GLY A 58 2.81 8.59 -7.84
N GLU A 59 3.67 9.15 -6.99
CA GLU A 59 4.72 8.42 -6.29
C GLU A 59 4.20 7.81 -4.99
N VAL A 60 4.62 6.59 -4.70
CA VAL A 60 4.38 5.94 -3.41
C VAL A 60 5.37 6.50 -2.40
N VAL A 61 4.85 7.04 -1.30
CA VAL A 61 5.66 7.69 -0.26
C VAL A 61 5.69 6.92 1.04
N ASN A 62 4.65 6.13 1.32
CA ASN A 62 4.54 5.34 2.53
C ASN A 62 3.47 4.26 2.38
N TYR A 63 3.51 3.26 3.23
CA TYR A 63 2.42 2.32 3.42
C TYR A 63 2.21 1.97 4.89
N LYS A 64 0.99 1.57 5.23
CA LYS A 64 0.63 1.10 6.56
C LYS A 64 -0.27 -0.12 6.45
N VAL A 65 0.07 -1.17 7.18
CA VAL A 65 -0.86 -2.28 7.42
C VAL A 65 -1.71 -1.95 8.64
N SER A 66 -2.99 -2.28 8.57
CA SER A 66 -3.87 -2.20 9.72
C SER A 66 -4.72 -3.45 9.84
N HIS A 67 -4.93 -3.85 11.08
CA HIS A 67 -5.73 -5.01 11.43
C HIS A 67 -7.05 -4.54 12.01
N TYR A 68 -8.12 -5.20 11.61
CA TYR A 68 -9.47 -4.91 12.04
C TYR A 68 -10.08 -6.15 12.67
N LEU A 69 -10.65 -5.98 13.86
CA LEU A 69 -11.53 -6.96 14.49
C LEU A 69 -12.94 -6.37 14.54
N PHE A 70 -13.96 -7.05 14.04
CA PHE A 70 -15.34 -6.53 13.99
C PHE A 70 -15.43 -5.13 13.35
N LYS A 71 -14.63 -4.86 12.31
CA LYS A 71 -14.48 -3.54 11.66
C LYS A 71 -13.87 -2.43 12.54
N ILE A 72 -13.43 -2.75 13.76
CA ILE A 72 -12.71 -1.85 14.65
C ILE A 72 -11.21 -2.04 14.39
N LYS A 73 -10.50 -0.93 14.14
CA LYS A 73 -9.05 -0.97 13.99
C LYS A 73 -8.40 -1.31 15.33
N VAL A 74 -7.60 -2.36 15.34
CA VAL A 74 -6.89 -2.83 16.55
C VAL A 74 -5.37 -2.64 16.48
N ALA A 75 -4.81 -2.45 15.28
CA ALA A 75 -3.39 -2.12 15.04
C ALA A 75 -3.24 -1.39 13.70
#